data_AF-A0AAW1HFG5-F1
#
_entry.id   AF-A0AAW1HFG5-F1
#
_cell.length_a   1.000
_cell.length_b   1.000
_cell.length_c   1.000
_cell.angle_alpha   90.00
_cell.angle_beta   90.00
_cell.angle_gamma   90.00
#
_symmetry.space_group_name_H-M   'P 1'
#
loop_
_entity.id
_entity.type
_entity.pdbx_description
1 polymer ?
#
loop_
_entity_poly.entity_id
_entity_poly.type
_entity_poly.pdbx_seq_one_letter_code
_entity_poly.pdbx_strand_id
1 'polypeptide(L)'
;MQTNDKQELKEAMQEFLKKYLEVDMTVRNACKLGKQTCLLELENTTDKIEVMKKKNKLRSIGNENVYINDDLSKRQREIQQIIRTKGKEEKNKGHAVKIGYGKLTVNNTEWKWDYQKGELRLVGRNQKN
;
A
#
# COMPACT_ATOMS: atom_id res chain seq x y z
N MET A 1 13.89 -12.40 13.71
CA MET A 1 12.87 -13.43 14.00
C MET A 1 13.32 -14.77 13.40
N GLN A 2 13.73 -15.76 14.21
CA GLN A 2 14.32 -17.04 13.75
C GLN A 2 13.33 -18.21 13.58
N THR A 3 12.02 -18.00 13.78
CA THR A 3 11.06 -19.11 13.67
C THR A 3 10.64 -19.40 12.22
N ASN A 4 10.60 -20.69 11.84
CA ASN A 4 10.01 -21.21 10.59
C ASN A 4 8.56 -21.70 10.75
N ASP A 5 8.03 -21.72 11.98
CA ASP A 5 6.62 -21.93 12.27
C ASP A 5 5.77 -20.77 11.71
N LYS A 6 4.79 -21.13 10.89
CA LYS A 6 3.87 -20.19 10.25
C LYS A 6 2.93 -19.53 11.26
N GLN A 7 2.55 -20.24 12.31
CA GLN A 7 1.63 -19.75 13.34
C GLN A 7 2.31 -18.68 14.20
N GLU A 8 3.54 -18.94 14.68
CA GLU A 8 4.31 -17.94 15.42
C GLU A 8 4.61 -16.69 14.57
N LEU A 9 4.91 -16.87 13.27
CA LEU A 9 5.12 -15.75 12.36
C LEU A 9 3.85 -14.90 12.19
N LYS A 10 2.70 -15.56 12.06
CA LYS A 10 1.40 -14.89 11.92
C LYS A 10 1.09 -14.04 13.15
N GLU A 11 1.22 -14.63 14.34
CA GLU A 11 0.96 -13.94 15.61
C GLU A 11 1.91 -12.76 15.83
N ALA A 12 3.21 -12.96 15.61
CA ALA A 12 4.18 -11.87 15.76
C ALA A 12 3.96 -10.72 14.78
N MET A 13 3.50 -11.01 13.56
CA MET A 13 3.19 -9.98 12.57
C MET A 13 1.91 -9.22 12.93
N GLN A 14 0.90 -9.90 13.48
CA GLN A 14 -0.29 -9.24 14.03
C GLN A 14 0.08 -8.31 15.18
N GLU A 15 0.88 -8.78 16.15
CA GLU A 15 1.36 -7.95 17.27
C GLU A 15 2.20 -6.77 16.80
N PHE A 16 3.10 -6.98 15.82
CA PHE A 16 3.90 -5.93 15.22
C PHE A 16 3.01 -4.83 14.61
N LEU A 17 2.03 -5.20 13.79
CA LEU A 17 1.14 -4.26 13.13
C LEU A 17 0.24 -3.53 14.14
N LYS A 18 -0.26 -4.25 15.15
CA LYS A 18 -1.04 -3.64 16.24
C LYS A 18 -0.23 -2.63 17.03
N LYS A 19 1.00 -2.99 17.42
CA LYS A 19 1.89 -2.13 18.21
C LYS A 19 2.31 -0.87 17.47
N TYR A 20 2.71 -0.99 16.22
CA TYR A 20 3.37 0.10 15.50
C TYR A 20 2.45 0.87 14.56
N LEU A 21 1.40 0.24 14.05
CA LEU A 21 0.43 0.89 13.18
C LEU A 21 -0.89 1.20 13.90
N GLU A 22 -1.13 0.66 15.11
CA GLU A 22 -2.44 0.74 15.78
C GLU A 22 -3.55 0.22 14.85
N VAL A 23 -3.31 -0.93 14.22
CA VAL A 23 -4.31 -1.62 13.40
C VAL A 23 -4.51 -3.00 13.98
N ASP A 24 -5.70 -3.25 14.50
CA ASP A 24 -6.11 -4.58 14.92
C ASP A 24 -6.65 -5.34 13.71
N MET A 25 -6.03 -6.45 13.35
CA MET A 25 -6.38 -7.20 12.14
C MET A 25 -6.10 -8.69 12.29
N THR A 26 -6.74 -9.46 11.41
CA THR A 26 -6.47 -10.88 11.24
C THR A 26 -5.55 -11.09 10.05
N VAL A 27 -4.35 -11.61 10.31
CA VAL A 27 -3.46 -12.11 9.24
C VAL A 27 -3.95 -13.50 8.87
N ARG A 28 -4.38 -13.72 7.63
CA ARG A 28 -4.81 -15.03 7.14
C ARG A 28 -3.62 -15.99 7.09
N ASN A 29 -2.55 -15.55 6.44
CA ASN A 29 -1.34 -16.33 6.21
C ASN A 29 -0.09 -15.43 6.28
N ALA A 30 1.02 -15.99 6.74
CA ALA A 30 2.32 -15.31 6.78
C ALA A 30 3.41 -16.28 6.29
N CYS A 31 4.24 -15.81 5.36
CA CYS A 31 5.32 -16.61 4.79
C CYS A 31 6.60 -15.79 4.69
N LYS A 32 7.74 -16.36 5.09
CA LYS A 32 9.05 -15.74 4.84
C LYS A 32 9.43 -15.90 3.37
N LEU A 33 9.80 -14.80 2.73
CA LEU A 33 10.40 -14.79 1.40
C LEU A 33 11.93 -14.69 1.43
N GLY A 34 12.51 -14.44 2.61
CA GLY A 34 13.94 -14.37 2.83
C GLY A 34 14.28 -14.07 4.28
N LYS A 35 15.54 -13.72 4.57
CA LYS A 35 16.01 -13.44 5.94
C LYS A 35 15.30 -12.25 6.59
N GLN A 36 14.93 -11.24 5.80
CA GLN A 36 14.37 -9.96 6.28
C GLN A 36 13.04 -9.59 5.63
N THR A 37 12.47 -10.48 4.82
CA THR A 37 11.25 -10.21 4.04
C THR A 37 10.22 -11.28 4.33
N CYS A 38 8.98 -10.85 4.62
CA CYS A 38 7.82 -11.73 4.70
C CYS A 38 6.69 -11.21 3.81
N LEU A 39 5.85 -12.13 3.36
CA LEU A 39 4.61 -11.89 2.67
C LEU A 39 3.47 -12.16 3.64
N LEU A 40 2.56 -11.19 3.77
CA LEU A 40 1.37 -11.29 4.60
C LEU A 40 0.13 -11.31 3.70
N GLU A 41 -0.71 -12.30 3.89
CA GLU A 41 -2.07 -12.35 3.36
C GLU A 41 -3.00 -11.93 4.50
N LEU A 42 -3.76 -10.86 4.30
CA LEU A 42 -4.74 -10.37 5.27
C LEU A 42 -6.11 -10.94 4.94
N GLU A 43 -6.96 -11.11 5.95
CA GLU A 43 -8.31 -11.65 5.76
C GLU A 43 -9.16 -10.70 4.88
N ASN A 44 -9.02 -9.40 5.11
CA ASN A 44 -9.88 -8.38 4.50
C ASN A 44 -9.08 -7.30 3.76
N THR A 45 -9.67 -6.78 2.67
CA THR A 45 -9.08 -5.68 1.91
C THR A 45 -9.08 -4.36 2.68
N THR A 46 -10.05 -4.14 3.57
CA THR A 46 -10.14 -2.94 4.42
C THR A 46 -8.91 -2.80 5.32
N ASP A 47 -8.50 -3.89 5.98
CA ASP A 47 -7.33 -3.93 6.87
C ASP A 47 -6.05 -3.64 6.07
N LYS A 48 -5.94 -4.21 4.87
CA LYS A 48 -4.85 -3.90 3.94
C LYS A 48 -4.78 -2.41 3.61
N ILE A 49 -5.92 -1.78 3.33
CA ILE A 49 -5.99 -0.34 3.06
C ILE A 49 -5.54 0.46 4.28
N GLU A 50 -5.93 0.05 5.48
CA GLU A 50 -5.56 0.74 6.72
C GLU A 50 -4.07 0.64 7.02
N VAL A 51 -3.48 -0.56 6.90
CA VAL A 51 -2.03 -0.78 6.98
C VAL A 51 -1.30 0.13 6.01
N MET A 52 -1.74 0.15 4.75
CA MET A 52 -1.08 0.93 3.71
C MET A 52 -1.19 2.45 3.94
N LYS A 53 -2.25 2.93 4.61
CA LYS A 53 -2.39 4.33 5.04
C LYS A 53 -1.45 4.65 6.20
N LYS A 54 -1.34 3.76 7.19
CA LYS A 54 -0.60 3.99 8.43
C LYS A 54 0.89 3.63 8.37
N LYS A 55 1.35 2.91 7.33
CA LYS A 55 2.75 2.44 7.19
C LYS A 55 3.83 3.53 7.31
N ASN A 56 3.49 4.80 7.11
CA ASN A 56 4.43 5.90 7.31
C ASN A 56 4.88 6.01 8.78
N LYS A 57 4.09 5.52 9.75
CA LYS A 57 4.47 5.40 11.17
C LYS A 57 5.69 4.50 11.37
N LEU A 58 6.00 3.61 10.42
CA LEU A 58 7.19 2.75 10.51
C LEU A 58 8.49 3.54 10.34
N ARG A 59 8.45 4.71 9.69
CA ARG A 59 9.63 5.56 9.51
C ARG A 59 10.16 6.14 10.82
N SER A 60 9.33 6.18 11.86
CA SER A 60 9.69 6.69 13.18
C SER A 60 10.16 5.60 14.15
N ILE A 61 10.20 4.33 13.73
CA ILE A 61 10.62 3.23 14.61
C ILE A 61 12.14 3.09 14.57
N GLY A 62 12.83 3.88 15.41
CA GLY A 62 14.25 3.70 15.73
C GLY A 62 15.19 3.61 14.51
N ASN A 63 16.27 2.82 14.66
CA ASN A 63 17.31 2.63 13.64
C ASN A 63 16.97 1.55 12.59
N GLU A 64 15.77 0.95 12.64
CA GLU A 64 15.40 -0.13 11.73
C GLU A 64 14.57 0.36 10.55
N ASN A 65 15.09 0.12 9.35
CA ASN A 65 14.43 0.47 8.10
C ASN A 65 13.35 -0.57 7.72
N VAL A 66 12.17 -0.49 8.36
CA VAL A 66 11.04 -1.37 8.04
C VAL A 66 10.13 -0.73 6.98
N TYR A 67 9.84 -1.49 5.91
CA TYR A 67 8.97 -1.04 4.82
C TYR A 67 7.86 -2.04 4.56
N ILE A 68 6.66 -1.52 4.30
CA ILE A 68 5.51 -2.30 3.80
C ILE A 68 5.21 -1.87 2.36
N ASN A 69 5.24 -2.84 1.46
CA ASN A 69 4.88 -2.68 0.05
C ASN A 69 3.71 -3.60 -0.29
N ASP A 70 2.92 -3.17 -1.27
CA ASP A 70 1.81 -3.97 -1.78
C ASP A 70 2.36 -5.06 -2.71
N ASP A 71 1.97 -6.31 -2.50
CA ASP A 71 2.22 -7.37 -3.47
C ASP A 71 1.18 -7.30 -4.58
N LEU A 72 1.56 -6.57 -5.63
CA LEU A 72 0.72 -6.36 -6.79
C LEU A 72 0.90 -7.50 -7.80
N SER A 73 -0.21 -7.98 -8.35
CA SER A 73 -0.20 -8.85 -9.53
C SER A 73 0.41 -8.14 -10.74
N LYS A 74 0.83 -8.88 -11.78
CA LYS A 74 1.39 -8.30 -13.01
C LYS A 74 0.50 -7.20 -13.61
N ARG A 75 -0.80 -7.48 -13.74
CA ARG A 75 -1.80 -6.51 -14.23
C ARG A 75 -1.86 -5.26 -13.35
N GLN A 76 -1.83 -5.43 -12.03
CA GLN A 76 -1.85 -4.28 -11.10
C GLN A 76 -0.56 -3.45 -11.18
N ARG A 77 0.61 -4.09 -11.40
CA ARG A 77 1.88 -3.40 -11.63
C ARG A 77 1.86 -2.57 -12.90
N GLU A 78 1.34 -3.12 -13.99
CA GLU A 78 1.17 -2.42 -15.27
C GLU A 78 0.27 -1.19 -15.11
N ILE A 79 -0.88 -1.35 -14.46
CA ILE A 79 -1.80 -0.25 -14.13
C ILE A 79 -1.06 0.83 -13.31
N GLN A 80 -0.35 0.42 -12.26
CA GLN A 80 0.38 1.36 -11.41
C GLN A 80 1.51 2.08 -12.16
N GLN A 81 2.16 1.42 -13.13
CA GLN A 81 3.16 2.02 -13.98
C GLN A 81 2.56 3.09 -14.89
N ILE A 82 1.42 2.82 -15.53
CA ILE A 82 0.69 3.81 -16.35
C ILE A 82 0.34 5.04 -15.51
N ILE A 83 -0.17 4.83 -14.30
CA ILE A 83 -0.51 5.91 -13.37
C ILE A 83 0.73 6.72 -12.99
N ARG A 84 1.87 6.06 -12.75
CA ARG A 84 3.14 6.74 -12.44
C ARG A 84 3.66 7.57 -13.61
N THR A 85 3.58 7.05 -14.83
CA THR A 85 3.96 7.79 -16.04
C THR A 85 3.12 9.04 -16.20
N LYS A 86 1.79 8.92 -16.14
CA LYS A 86 0.88 10.08 -16.18
C LYS A 86 1.15 11.06 -15.05
N GLY A 87 1.37 10.58 -13.83
CA GLY A 87 1.71 11.44 -12.70
C GLY A 87 3.03 12.20 -12.88
N LYS A 88 4.03 11.60 -13.53
CA LYS A 88 5.30 12.26 -13.87
C LYS A 88 5.09 13.34 -14.93
N GLU A 89 4.31 13.06 -15.97
CA GLU A 89 3.96 14.04 -17.00
C GLU A 89 3.27 15.26 -16.39
N GLU A 90 2.28 15.05 -15.52
CA GLU A 90 1.57 16.14 -14.82
C GLU A 90 2.49 16.92 -13.87
N LYS A 91 3.41 16.24 -13.19
CA LYS A 91 4.41 16.91 -12.35
C LYS A 91 5.36 17.78 -13.19
N ASN A 92 5.77 17.32 -14.37
CA ASN A 92 6.61 18.08 -15.30
C ASN A 92 5.90 19.32 -15.85
N LYS A 93 4.56 19.31 -15.92
CA LYS A 93 3.73 20.48 -16.24
C LYS A 93 3.57 21.46 -15.05
N GLY A 94 4.17 21.17 -13.90
CA GLY A 94 4.10 21.99 -12.70
C GLY A 94 2.89 21.71 -11.81
N HIS A 95 2.13 20.65 -12.06
CA HIS A 95 0.96 20.33 -11.24
C HIS A 95 1.32 19.65 -9.92
N ALA A 96 0.51 19.89 -8.89
CA ALA A 96 0.59 19.19 -7.62
C ALA A 96 0.01 17.78 -7.77
N VAL A 97 0.87 16.76 -7.71
CA VAL A 97 0.49 15.37 -7.96
C VAL A 97 0.60 14.50 -6.70
N LYS A 98 -0.42 13.68 -6.45
CA LYS A 98 -0.35 12.55 -5.51
C LYS A 98 -0.74 11.26 -6.21
N ILE A 99 0.06 10.21 -6.03
CA ILE A 99 -0.22 8.88 -6.58
C ILE A 99 -0.65 7.96 -5.45
N GLY A 100 -1.79 7.30 -5.62
CA GLY A 100 -2.25 6.21 -4.77
C GLY A 100 -2.35 4.91 -5.56
N TYR A 101 -2.75 3.84 -4.88
CA TYR A 101 -3.07 2.59 -5.57
C TYR A 101 -4.29 2.79 -6.48
N GLY A 102 -4.13 2.49 -7.78
CA GLY A 102 -5.21 2.63 -8.76
C GLY A 102 -5.77 4.05 -8.92
N LYS A 103 -5.07 5.09 -8.44
CA LYS A 103 -5.57 6.46 -8.47
C LYS A 103 -4.47 7.52 -8.58
N LEU A 104 -4.85 8.65 -9.17
CA LEU A 104 -4.01 9.84 -9.36
C LEU A 104 -4.78 11.07 -8.88
N THR A 105 -4.14 11.94 -8.11
CA THR A 105 -4.70 13.25 -7.77
C THR A 105 -3.82 14.33 -8.39
N VAL A 106 -4.42 15.23 -9.17
CA VAL A 106 -3.74 16.35 -9.83
C VAL A 106 -4.47 17.63 -9.44
N ASN A 107 -3.78 18.60 -8.82
CA ASN A 107 -4.37 19.87 -8.37
C ASN A 107 -5.69 19.67 -7.60
N ASN A 108 -5.69 18.77 -6.62
CA ASN A 108 -6.85 18.35 -5.81
C ASN A 108 -7.99 17.67 -6.59
N THR A 109 -7.80 17.31 -7.86
CA THR A 109 -8.77 16.57 -8.65
C THR A 109 -8.40 15.08 -8.66
N GLU A 110 -9.29 14.21 -8.20
CA GLU A 110 -9.06 12.76 -8.11
C GLU A 110 -9.52 12.03 -9.37
N TRP A 111 -8.63 11.19 -9.88
CA TRP A 111 -8.84 10.27 -10.99
C TRP A 111 -8.64 8.84 -10.47
N LYS A 112 -9.56 7.93 -10.75
CA LYS A 112 -9.45 6.51 -10.40
C LYS A 112 -9.39 5.65 -11.64
N TRP A 113 -8.66 4.55 -11.55
CA TRP A 113 -8.56 3.57 -12.63
C TRP A 113 -9.88 2.82 -12.77
N ASP A 114 -10.45 2.86 -13.98
CA ASP A 114 -11.58 2.05 -14.38
C ASP A 114 -11.06 0.73 -14.94
N TYR A 115 -11.29 -0.37 -14.21
CA TYR A 115 -10.81 -1.70 -14.59
C TYR A 115 -11.53 -2.30 -15.80
N GLN A 116 -12.75 -1.84 -16.12
CA GLN A 116 -13.49 -2.29 -17.29
C GLN A 116 -12.99 -1.59 -18.54
N LYS A 117 -12.75 -0.28 -18.45
CA LYS A 117 -12.33 0.57 -19.57
C LYS A 117 -10.82 0.60 -19.78
N GLY A 118 -10.03 0.26 -18.77
CA GLY A 118 -8.57 0.28 -18.84
C GLY A 118 -7.97 1.69 -18.86
N GLU A 119 -8.61 2.66 -18.20
CA GLU A 119 -8.21 4.06 -18.23
C GLU A 119 -8.44 4.77 -16.88
N LEU A 120 -7.75 5.89 -16.66
CA LEU A 120 -8.04 6.79 -15.54
C LEU A 120 -9.26 7.65 -15.86
N ARG A 121 -10.24 7.66 -14.95
CA ARG A 121 -11.45 8.48 -15.05
C ARG A 121 -11.55 9.48 -13.92
N LEU A 122 -12.05 10.66 -14.25
CA LEU A 122 -12.31 11.72 -13.31
C LEU A 122 -13.42 11.29 -12.34
N VAL A 123 -13.16 11.40 -11.04
CA VAL A 123 -14.13 11.08 -9.99
C VAL A 123 -14.64 12.37 -9.32
N GLY A 124 -13.83 13.42 -9.26
CA GLY A 124 -14.25 14.74 -8.76
C GLY A 124 -13.14 15.47 -8.01
N ARG A 125 -13.49 16.59 -7.35
CA ARG A 125 -12.57 17.31 -6.47
C ARG A 125 -12.45 16.57 -5.13
N ASN A 126 -11.22 16.31 -4.73
CA ASN A 126 -10.89 15.75 -3.42
C ASN A 126 -10.98 16.88 -2.39
N GLN A 127 -12.14 17.00 -1.74
CA GLN A 127 -12.31 17.83 -0.55
C GLN A 127 -11.51 17.18 0.57
N LYS A 128 -10.27 17.64 0.79
CA LYS A 128 -9.58 17.32 2.04
C LYS A 128 -10.31 18.05 3.16
N ASN A 129 -10.99 17.31 4.01
CA ASN A 129 -11.12 17.69 5.42
C ASN A 129 -9.75 17.57 6.10
#